data_AF-A0ABD2IQW0-F1
#
_entry.id   AF-A0ABD2IQW0-F1
#
_cell.length_a   1.000
_cell.length_b   1.000
_cell.length_c   1.000
_cell.angle_alpha   90.00
_cell.angle_beta   90.00
_cell.angle_gamma   90.00
#
_symmetry.space_group_name_H-M   'P 1'
#
loop_
_entity.id
_entity.type
_entity.pdbx_description
1 polymer ?
#
loop_
_entity_poly.entity_id
_entity_poly.type
_entity_poly.pdbx_seq_one_letter_code
_entity_poly.pdbx_strand_id
1 'polypeptide(L)'
;MPKRRKDSFVQSSLGGNDNGQTAEGSSANSVAADHLQQQQQQQTKLNEKCAKMEMELTVAKLEFENGALKAESKQREMMDELEALKKKMAKMEEQKEAAEERFSQLQNDQKKIVEKIIELEKQQKEQSKATAEQLPKIVEKVIEMDKEPKQKRTKAFQEEIEKKVMERIDVTVQTKVDKMEMAHQQQKVVTEKAIFERIAAEERFLQLQNDQKKILEKISETEKQRKKKVFLKFQENCWDSFACDNLIEISGDKNLIVHHKGPSAWRSVFAKYPIVLNKHLSDFFYYEISVQKKEKSNWVMFGFAVKQQTKLDGPIHREKGTYAFYSNGYIWINGKGKGRNAEYSYGVGDTVGIGVNSASRQMIFTKNGLRLDTSDFLVDPSFADGSLNPFVSLLFPGDKIEANFGPNFKFDLATL
;
A
#
# COMPACT_ATOMS: atom_id res chain seq x y z
N MET A 1 -19.32 75.78 -35.53
CA MET A 1 -19.01 77.14 -36.06
C MET A 1 -19.96 78.15 -35.42
N PRO A 2 -19.66 79.48 -35.39
CA PRO A 2 -18.35 80.14 -35.49
C PRO A 2 -18.14 81.34 -34.52
N LYS A 3 -16.87 81.75 -34.34
CA LYS A 3 -16.32 83.12 -34.06
C LYS A 3 -14.86 82.94 -33.60
N ARG A 4 -13.78 83.07 -34.40
CA ARG A 4 -13.25 84.13 -35.31
C ARG A 4 -12.78 85.44 -34.62
N ARG A 5 -11.47 85.54 -34.34
CA ARG A 5 -10.47 86.54 -34.82
C ARG A 5 -9.10 86.20 -34.16
N LYS A 6 -7.94 86.14 -34.85
CA LYS A 6 -7.13 87.19 -35.55
C LYS A 6 -6.46 88.15 -34.56
N ASP A 7 -5.18 88.51 -34.65
CA ASP A 7 -4.06 88.21 -35.59
C ASP A 7 -2.75 87.93 -34.74
N SER A 8 -1.47 87.97 -35.14
CA SER A 8 -0.74 88.51 -36.31
C SER A 8 0.59 87.76 -36.66
N PHE A 9 1.76 88.40 -36.58
CA PHE A 9 3.08 87.98 -37.11
C PHE A 9 4.23 88.73 -36.40
N VAL A 10 5.39 88.08 -36.17
CA VAL A 10 6.75 88.68 -36.24
C VAL A 10 7.75 87.57 -36.62
N GLN A 11 8.75 87.86 -37.46
CA GLN A 11 9.95 87.04 -37.69
C GLN A 11 11.22 87.85 -37.35
N SER A 12 12.22 87.20 -36.72
CA SER A 12 13.66 87.54 -36.67
C SER A 12 14.32 86.74 -35.52
N SER A 13 15.62 86.41 -35.52
CA SER A 13 16.65 86.50 -36.56
C SER A 13 17.74 85.42 -36.32
N LEU A 14 18.72 85.33 -37.23
CA LEU A 14 19.82 84.36 -37.21
C LEU A 14 20.81 84.59 -36.05
N GLY A 15 21.41 83.50 -35.57
CA GLY A 15 22.53 83.52 -34.61
C GLY A 15 23.19 82.15 -34.54
N GLY A 16 24.14 81.88 -35.43
CA GLY A 16 24.93 80.65 -35.40
C GLY A 16 26.09 80.76 -34.42
N ASN A 17 26.52 79.62 -33.86
CA ASN A 17 27.84 79.49 -33.24
C ASN A 17 28.34 78.06 -33.48
N ASP A 18 29.65 77.90 -33.66
CA ASP A 18 30.27 76.69 -34.21
C ASP A 18 31.42 76.19 -33.32
N ASN A 19 31.84 74.93 -33.51
CA ASN A 19 32.93 74.20 -32.85
C ASN A 19 32.69 73.77 -31.38
N GLY A 20 32.99 72.50 -31.06
CA GLY A 20 32.92 71.98 -29.69
C GLY A 20 32.94 70.45 -29.53
N GLN A 21 34.05 69.81 -29.90
CA GLN A 21 34.48 68.43 -29.57
C GLN A 21 33.56 67.50 -28.72
N THR A 22 33.28 66.29 -29.23
CA THR A 22 33.64 65.02 -28.55
C THR A 22 33.38 63.80 -29.44
N ALA A 23 34.42 63.07 -29.83
CA ALA A 23 34.28 61.82 -30.59
C ALA A 23 33.91 60.61 -29.69
N GLU A 24 34.05 60.75 -28.37
CA GLU A 24 33.92 59.64 -27.39
C GLU A 24 32.46 59.15 -27.22
N GLY A 25 31.47 60.04 -27.41
CA GLY A 25 30.05 59.71 -27.23
C GLY A 25 29.51 58.64 -28.20
N SER A 26 30.13 58.49 -29.38
CA SER A 26 29.72 57.47 -30.36
C SER A 26 30.17 56.07 -29.92
N SER A 27 31.38 55.94 -29.37
CA SER A 27 31.91 54.67 -28.87
C SER A 27 31.14 54.18 -27.64
N ALA A 28 30.84 55.08 -26.68
CA ALA A 28 30.10 54.73 -25.48
C ALA A 28 28.70 54.16 -25.80
N ASN A 29 27.99 54.74 -26.78
CA ASN A 29 26.68 54.25 -27.21
C ASN A 29 26.74 52.89 -27.91
N SER A 30 27.77 52.62 -28.73
CA SER A 30 27.93 51.28 -29.34
C SER A 30 28.18 50.20 -28.28
N VAL A 31 29.10 50.44 -27.34
CA VAL A 31 29.40 49.50 -26.25
C VAL A 31 28.19 49.27 -25.34
N ALA A 32 27.38 50.31 -25.07
CA ALA A 32 26.13 50.16 -24.32
C ALA A 32 25.10 49.31 -25.06
N ALA A 33 24.97 49.47 -26.38
CA ALA A 33 24.07 48.67 -27.21
C ALA A 33 24.52 47.20 -27.31
N ASP A 34 25.81 46.96 -27.56
CA ASP A 34 26.41 45.61 -27.59
C ASP A 34 26.26 44.90 -26.23
N HIS A 35 26.47 45.63 -25.12
CA HIS A 35 26.33 45.06 -23.78
C HIS A 35 24.87 44.71 -23.46
N LEU A 36 23.91 45.55 -23.84
CA LEU A 36 22.47 45.27 -23.74
C LEU A 36 22.07 44.06 -24.61
N GLN A 37 22.60 43.95 -25.84
CA GLN A 37 22.34 42.83 -26.73
C GLN A 37 22.93 41.51 -26.19
N GLN A 38 24.14 41.54 -25.61
CA GLN A 38 24.68 40.40 -24.86
C GLN A 38 23.79 40.03 -23.66
N GLN A 39 23.31 41.01 -22.89
CA GLN A 39 22.47 40.77 -21.72
C GLN A 39 21.13 40.12 -22.12
N GLN A 40 20.52 40.57 -23.23
CA GLN A 40 19.34 39.94 -23.83
C GLN A 40 19.63 38.51 -24.31
N GLN A 41 20.75 38.27 -25.02
CA GLN A 41 21.12 36.90 -25.44
C GLN A 41 21.39 35.97 -24.24
N GLN A 42 21.98 36.46 -23.15
CA GLN A 42 22.16 35.70 -21.93
C GLN A 42 20.81 35.37 -21.27
N GLN A 43 19.88 36.35 -21.22
CA GLN A 43 18.54 36.12 -20.68
C GLN A 43 17.75 35.10 -21.50
N THR A 44 17.82 35.16 -22.85
CA THR A 44 17.17 34.16 -23.71
C THR A 44 17.71 32.75 -23.46
N LYS A 45 19.04 32.59 -23.43
CA LYS A 45 19.69 31.29 -23.13
C LYS A 45 19.36 30.78 -21.72
N LEU A 46 19.19 31.69 -20.75
CA LEU A 46 18.77 31.34 -19.39
C LEU A 46 17.31 30.86 -19.39
N ASN A 47 16.41 31.55 -20.09
CA ASN A 47 15.00 31.18 -20.21
C ASN A 47 14.83 29.82 -20.92
N GLU A 48 15.54 29.58 -22.02
CA GLU A 48 15.58 28.28 -22.72
C GLU A 48 16.04 27.14 -21.80
N LYS A 49 17.08 27.40 -21.00
CA LYS A 49 17.63 26.43 -20.04
C LYS A 49 16.67 26.16 -18.87
N CYS A 50 15.93 27.17 -18.39
CA CYS A 50 14.88 27.00 -17.40
C CYS A 50 13.71 26.16 -17.96
N ALA A 51 13.20 26.50 -19.15
CA ALA A 51 12.10 25.75 -19.78
C ALA A 51 12.46 24.27 -20.00
N LYS A 52 13.70 23.99 -20.43
CA LYS A 52 14.21 22.60 -20.53
C LYS A 52 14.25 21.89 -19.16
N MET A 53 14.69 22.58 -18.11
CA MET A 53 14.75 22.04 -16.74
C MET A 53 13.36 21.76 -16.17
N GLU A 54 12.37 22.63 -16.43
CA GLU A 54 10.97 22.41 -16.06
C GLU A 54 10.38 21.19 -16.78
N MET A 55 10.72 20.99 -18.05
CA MET A 55 10.33 19.80 -18.81
C MET A 55 10.98 18.53 -18.25
N GLU A 56 12.29 18.53 -17.98
CA GLU A 56 13.01 17.39 -17.39
C GLU A 56 12.49 17.04 -15.98
N LEU A 57 12.19 18.05 -15.15
CA LEU A 57 11.58 17.86 -13.84
C LEU A 57 10.14 17.29 -13.95
N THR A 58 9.38 17.73 -14.95
CA THR A 58 8.02 17.23 -15.21
C THR A 58 8.04 15.78 -15.70
N VAL A 59 8.98 15.41 -16.59
CA VAL A 59 9.19 14.02 -17.00
C VAL A 59 9.57 13.15 -15.80
N ALA A 60 10.53 13.59 -14.96
CA ALA A 60 10.96 12.84 -13.78
C ALA A 60 9.85 12.66 -12.72
N LYS A 61 8.88 13.59 -12.65
CA LYS A 61 7.64 13.42 -11.86
C LYS A 61 6.70 12.41 -12.50
N LEU A 62 6.38 12.57 -13.78
CA LEU A 62 5.47 11.68 -14.52
C LEU A 62 5.99 10.23 -14.58
N GLU A 63 7.31 10.01 -14.67
CA GLU A 63 7.91 8.67 -14.58
C GLU A 63 7.74 8.04 -13.18
N PHE A 64 7.87 8.85 -12.13
CA PHE A 64 7.66 8.39 -10.75
C PHE A 64 6.19 8.08 -10.48
N GLU A 65 5.28 8.95 -10.91
CA GLU A 65 3.83 8.77 -10.81
C GLU A 65 3.36 7.54 -11.62
N ASN A 66 3.81 7.39 -12.87
CA ASN A 66 3.54 6.17 -13.66
C ASN A 66 4.12 4.91 -13.00
N GLY A 67 5.27 5.02 -12.33
CA GLY A 67 5.86 3.92 -11.57
C GLY A 67 5.02 3.52 -10.35
N ALA A 68 4.49 4.51 -9.61
CA ALA A 68 3.59 4.29 -8.48
C ALA A 68 2.23 3.72 -8.93
N LEU A 69 1.62 4.31 -9.95
CA LEU A 69 0.33 3.88 -10.51
C LEU A 69 0.39 2.45 -11.07
N LYS A 70 1.48 2.06 -11.74
CA LYS A 70 1.67 0.66 -12.19
C LYS A 70 1.81 -0.32 -11.03
N ALA A 71 2.46 0.09 -9.94
CA ALA A 71 2.53 -0.74 -8.73
C ALA A 71 1.16 -0.85 -8.04
N GLU A 72 0.37 0.22 -8.01
CA GLU A 72 -0.97 0.27 -7.40
C GLU A 72 -2.01 -0.48 -8.22
N SER A 73 -1.95 -0.44 -9.57
CA SER A 73 -2.75 -1.32 -10.44
C SER A 73 -2.48 -2.79 -10.11
N LYS A 74 -1.21 -3.19 -10.09
CA LYS A 74 -0.82 -4.58 -9.80
C LYS A 74 -1.20 -5.01 -8.38
N GLN A 75 -1.10 -4.11 -7.40
CA GLN A 75 -1.56 -4.40 -6.03
C GLN A 75 -3.08 -4.53 -5.95
N ARG A 76 -3.84 -3.75 -6.74
CA ARG A 76 -5.30 -3.85 -6.86
C ARG A 76 -5.72 -5.15 -7.54
N GLU A 77 -5.07 -5.53 -8.63
CA GLU A 77 -5.28 -6.81 -9.32
C GLU A 77 -5.14 -8.00 -8.34
N MET A 78 -4.09 -8.03 -7.51
CA MET A 78 -3.90 -9.07 -6.48
C MET A 78 -4.95 -9.02 -5.35
N MET A 79 -5.51 -7.85 -5.05
CA MET A 79 -6.59 -7.71 -4.06
C MET A 79 -7.95 -8.16 -4.62
N ASP A 80 -8.23 -7.87 -5.89
CA ASP A 80 -9.43 -8.32 -6.59
C ASP A 80 -9.40 -9.86 -6.78
N GLU A 81 -8.22 -10.44 -7.09
CA GLU A 81 -7.98 -11.90 -7.05
C GLU A 81 -8.27 -12.49 -5.67
N LEU A 82 -7.76 -11.86 -4.60
CA LEU A 82 -7.96 -12.31 -3.22
C LEU A 82 -9.44 -12.28 -2.79
N GLU A 83 -10.21 -11.26 -3.21
CA GLU A 83 -11.64 -11.20 -2.93
C GLU A 83 -12.44 -12.24 -3.74
N ALA A 84 -12.10 -12.43 -5.02
CA ALA A 84 -12.68 -13.49 -5.83
C ALA A 84 -12.38 -14.89 -5.24
N LEU A 85 -11.20 -15.09 -4.67
CA LEU A 85 -10.83 -16.34 -3.99
C LEU A 85 -11.60 -16.54 -2.69
N LYS A 86 -11.77 -15.50 -1.86
CA LYS A 86 -12.63 -15.55 -0.65
C LYS A 86 -14.07 -15.96 -0.98
N LYS A 87 -14.64 -15.40 -2.06
CA LYS A 87 -15.99 -15.77 -2.53
C LYS A 87 -16.08 -17.23 -2.99
N LYS A 88 -15.01 -17.77 -3.61
CA LYS A 88 -14.91 -19.21 -3.94
C LYS A 88 -14.82 -20.09 -2.69
N MET A 89 -14.03 -19.70 -1.68
CA MET A 89 -13.90 -20.46 -0.42
C MET A 89 -15.22 -20.50 0.35
N ALA A 90 -15.93 -19.38 0.51
CA ALA A 90 -17.21 -19.36 1.22
C ALA A 90 -18.25 -20.31 0.60
N LYS A 91 -18.34 -20.32 -0.74
CA LYS A 91 -19.20 -21.27 -1.47
C LYS A 91 -18.73 -22.72 -1.38
N MET A 92 -17.44 -22.97 -1.12
CA MET A 92 -16.89 -24.31 -0.96
C MET A 92 -17.10 -24.85 0.45
N GLU A 93 -17.10 -23.98 1.47
CA GLU A 93 -17.50 -24.31 2.84
C GLU A 93 -18.97 -24.74 2.89
N GLU A 94 -19.87 -23.95 2.29
CA GLU A 94 -21.30 -24.28 2.13
C GLU A 94 -21.51 -25.66 1.45
N GLN A 95 -20.69 -25.98 0.43
CA GLN A 95 -20.70 -27.29 -0.22
C GLN A 95 -20.13 -28.42 0.64
N LYS A 96 -19.18 -28.13 1.54
CA LYS A 96 -18.62 -29.09 2.49
C LYS A 96 -19.62 -29.42 3.60
N GLU A 97 -20.25 -28.40 4.19
CA GLU A 97 -21.29 -28.56 5.22
C GLU A 97 -22.47 -29.39 4.68
N ALA A 98 -22.99 -29.04 3.49
CA ALA A 98 -24.07 -29.79 2.84
C ALA A 98 -23.68 -31.24 2.48
N ALA A 99 -22.41 -31.51 2.17
CA ALA A 99 -21.92 -32.88 1.94
C ALA A 99 -21.80 -33.68 3.24
N GLU A 100 -21.43 -33.04 4.35
CA GLU A 100 -21.29 -33.66 5.68
C GLU A 100 -22.66 -33.94 6.34
N GLU A 101 -23.64 -33.04 6.19
CA GLU A 101 -25.03 -33.30 6.57
C GLU A 101 -25.61 -34.47 5.77
N ARG A 102 -25.45 -34.45 4.43
CA ARG A 102 -25.91 -35.53 3.54
C ARG A 102 -25.26 -36.88 3.87
N PHE A 103 -23.97 -36.89 4.21
CA PHE A 103 -23.28 -38.11 4.66
C PHE A 103 -23.85 -38.63 5.99
N SER A 104 -24.10 -37.74 6.96
CA SER A 104 -24.70 -38.07 8.25
C SER A 104 -26.11 -38.67 8.09
N GLN A 105 -26.91 -38.14 7.16
CA GLN A 105 -28.21 -38.71 6.81
C GLN A 105 -28.09 -40.12 6.19
N LEU A 106 -27.16 -40.31 5.25
CA LEU A 106 -26.92 -41.62 4.61
C LEU A 106 -26.49 -42.69 5.62
N GLN A 107 -25.67 -42.35 6.61
CA GLN A 107 -25.30 -43.25 7.71
C GLN A 107 -26.52 -43.61 8.59
N ASN A 108 -27.35 -42.63 8.95
CA ASN A 108 -28.58 -42.87 9.72
C ASN A 108 -29.56 -43.79 8.97
N ASP A 109 -29.70 -43.63 7.66
CA ASP A 109 -30.57 -44.49 6.86
C ASP A 109 -29.97 -45.89 6.62
N GLN A 110 -28.65 -46.01 6.45
CA GLN A 110 -27.97 -47.32 6.42
C GLN A 110 -28.17 -48.08 7.74
N LYS A 111 -28.07 -47.39 8.89
CA LYS A 111 -28.34 -47.97 10.21
C LYS A 111 -29.78 -48.51 10.32
N LYS A 112 -30.79 -47.73 9.93
CA LYS A 112 -32.21 -48.16 9.92
C LYS A 112 -32.46 -49.39 9.05
N ILE A 113 -31.72 -49.54 7.94
CA ILE A 113 -31.82 -50.73 7.08
C ILE A 113 -31.26 -51.96 7.81
N VAL A 114 -30.08 -51.84 8.44
CA VAL A 114 -29.46 -52.93 9.22
C VAL A 114 -30.34 -53.36 10.41
N GLU A 115 -30.88 -52.39 11.17
CA GLU A 115 -31.77 -52.66 12.30
C GLU A 115 -33.02 -53.47 11.86
N LYS A 116 -33.60 -53.13 10.70
CA LYS A 116 -34.74 -53.87 10.13
C LYS A 116 -34.38 -55.25 9.59
N ILE A 117 -33.16 -55.47 9.09
CA ILE A 117 -32.70 -56.82 8.69
C ILE A 117 -32.63 -57.71 9.92
N ILE A 118 -31.99 -57.23 10.99
CA ILE A 118 -31.89 -57.95 12.28
C ILE A 118 -33.29 -58.24 12.86
N GLU A 119 -34.23 -57.30 12.76
CA GLU A 119 -35.61 -57.52 13.20
C GLU A 119 -36.33 -58.60 12.36
N LEU A 120 -36.19 -58.58 11.03
CA LEU A 120 -36.80 -59.58 10.14
C LEU A 120 -36.23 -60.98 10.35
N GLU A 121 -34.90 -61.11 10.53
CA GLU A 121 -34.26 -62.38 10.90
C GLU A 121 -34.78 -62.91 12.25
N LYS A 122 -34.98 -62.02 13.22
CA LYS A 122 -35.53 -62.38 14.53
C LYS A 122 -36.98 -62.84 14.39
N GLN A 123 -37.80 -62.11 13.64
CA GLN A 123 -39.18 -62.49 13.35
C GLN A 123 -39.26 -63.84 12.62
N GLN A 124 -38.31 -64.16 11.72
CA GLN A 124 -38.20 -65.50 11.11
C GLN A 124 -38.00 -66.58 12.18
N LYS A 125 -36.97 -66.43 13.02
CA LYS A 125 -36.62 -67.39 14.07
C LYS A 125 -37.77 -67.59 15.08
N GLU A 126 -38.49 -66.52 15.43
CA GLU A 126 -39.66 -66.58 16.32
C GLU A 126 -40.90 -67.22 15.63
N GLN A 127 -41.18 -66.91 14.37
CA GLN A 127 -42.27 -67.55 13.61
C GLN A 127 -42.00 -69.04 13.37
N SER A 128 -40.82 -69.41 12.87
CA SER A 128 -40.44 -70.81 12.65
C SER A 128 -40.52 -71.64 13.94
N LYS A 129 -40.15 -71.07 15.09
CA LYS A 129 -40.35 -71.71 16.40
C LYS A 129 -41.83 -71.84 16.77
N ALA A 130 -42.62 -70.76 16.70
CA ALA A 130 -44.03 -70.76 17.09
C ALA A 130 -44.88 -71.69 16.20
N THR A 131 -44.57 -71.76 14.91
CA THR A 131 -45.17 -72.70 13.95
C THR A 131 -44.84 -74.14 14.35
N ALA A 132 -43.57 -74.47 14.64
CA ALA A 132 -43.19 -75.80 15.13
C ALA A 132 -43.87 -76.19 16.47
N GLU A 133 -44.15 -75.24 17.35
CA GLU A 133 -44.84 -75.46 18.65
C GLU A 133 -46.37 -75.64 18.53
N GLN A 134 -46.96 -75.23 17.40
CA GLN A 134 -48.41 -75.29 17.15
C GLN A 134 -48.81 -76.35 16.11
N LEU A 135 -47.95 -76.66 15.14
CA LEU A 135 -48.18 -77.67 14.08
C LEU A 135 -48.71 -79.01 14.62
N PRO A 136 -48.11 -79.63 15.65
CA PRO A 136 -48.60 -80.91 16.17
C PRO A 136 -50.08 -80.86 16.57
N LYS A 137 -50.49 -79.82 17.29
CA LYS A 137 -51.86 -79.62 17.80
C LYS A 137 -52.87 -79.30 16.69
N ILE A 138 -52.41 -78.73 15.58
CA ILE A 138 -53.25 -78.40 14.42
C ILE A 138 -53.49 -79.67 13.60
N VAL A 139 -52.44 -80.46 13.31
CA VAL A 139 -52.58 -81.68 12.52
C VAL A 139 -53.30 -82.77 13.31
N GLU A 140 -53.10 -82.86 14.63
CA GLU A 140 -53.85 -83.75 15.53
C GLU A 140 -55.37 -83.52 15.41
N LYS A 141 -55.83 -82.25 15.41
CA LYS A 141 -57.24 -81.90 15.14
C LYS A 141 -57.72 -82.22 13.73
N VAL A 142 -56.86 -82.09 12.72
CA VAL A 142 -57.20 -82.47 11.33
C VAL A 142 -57.35 -83.99 11.22
N ILE A 143 -56.58 -84.77 11.99
CA ILE A 143 -56.71 -86.22 12.09
C ILE A 143 -57.99 -86.62 12.84
N GLU A 144 -58.40 -85.90 13.89
CA GLU A 144 -59.69 -86.15 14.58
C GLU A 144 -60.92 -85.94 13.69
N MET A 145 -60.81 -85.13 12.63
CA MET A 145 -61.92 -84.84 11.72
C MET A 145 -62.15 -85.89 10.62
N ASP A 146 -61.19 -86.81 10.39
CA ASP A 146 -61.28 -87.82 9.33
C ASP A 146 -61.49 -89.23 9.92
N LYS A 147 -62.49 -89.96 9.41
CA LYS A 147 -62.99 -91.18 10.07
C LYS A 147 -62.38 -92.45 9.49
N GLU A 148 -61.63 -93.15 10.35
CA GLU A 148 -61.17 -94.54 10.21
C GLU A 148 -59.93 -94.78 9.28
N PRO A 149 -59.20 -95.92 9.39
CA PRO A 149 -57.87 -95.82 9.99
C PRO A 149 -56.71 -96.42 9.19
N LYS A 150 -55.48 -95.91 9.41
CA LYS A 150 -54.21 -96.70 9.41
C LYS A 150 -53.01 -95.89 9.92
N GLN A 151 -52.48 -96.27 11.09
CA GLN A 151 -51.36 -95.65 11.84
C GLN A 151 -50.00 -95.49 11.12
N LYS A 152 -49.87 -95.85 9.84
CA LYS A 152 -48.63 -95.66 9.05
C LYS A 152 -48.74 -94.64 7.91
N ARG A 153 -49.95 -94.17 7.55
CA ARG A 153 -50.12 -93.09 6.56
C ARG A 153 -50.11 -91.70 7.21
N THR A 154 -50.60 -91.58 8.44
CA THR A 154 -50.77 -90.31 9.16
C THR A 154 -49.44 -89.59 9.43
N LYS A 155 -48.40 -90.28 9.92
CA LYS A 155 -47.09 -89.62 10.18
C LYS A 155 -46.46 -89.01 8.93
N ALA A 156 -46.35 -89.77 7.84
CA ALA A 156 -45.78 -89.27 6.60
C ALA A 156 -46.60 -88.11 6.00
N PHE A 157 -47.94 -88.16 6.12
CA PHE A 157 -48.81 -87.06 5.69
C PHE A 157 -48.68 -85.80 6.57
N GLN A 158 -48.44 -85.97 7.87
CA GLN A 158 -48.12 -84.87 8.77
C GLN A 158 -46.76 -84.26 8.43
N GLU A 159 -45.70 -85.05 8.35
CA GLU A 159 -44.34 -84.61 7.98
C GLU A 159 -44.33 -83.85 6.63
N GLU A 160 -45.11 -84.32 5.64
CA GLU A 160 -45.33 -83.68 4.34
C GLU A 160 -46.01 -82.30 4.44
N ILE A 161 -47.02 -82.14 5.33
CA ILE A 161 -47.70 -80.87 5.58
C ILE A 161 -46.81 -79.90 6.36
N GLU A 162 -46.18 -80.37 7.43
CA GLU A 162 -45.28 -79.58 8.29
C GLU A 162 -44.13 -79.00 7.46
N LYS A 163 -43.50 -79.82 6.60
CA LYS A 163 -42.48 -79.38 5.65
C LYS A 163 -43.00 -78.30 4.70
N LYS A 164 -44.17 -78.48 4.08
CA LYS A 164 -44.75 -77.53 3.12
C LYS A 164 -45.21 -76.21 3.75
N VAL A 165 -45.59 -76.21 5.03
CA VAL A 165 -45.86 -74.97 5.77
C VAL A 165 -44.56 -74.23 6.07
N MET A 166 -43.53 -74.93 6.55
CA MET A 166 -42.22 -74.35 6.82
C MET A 166 -41.55 -73.78 5.55
N GLU A 167 -41.50 -74.55 4.45
CA GLU A 167 -40.98 -74.10 3.16
C GLU A 167 -41.64 -72.79 2.69
N ARG A 168 -42.95 -72.62 2.89
CA ARG A 168 -43.67 -71.40 2.52
C ARG A 168 -43.35 -70.21 3.43
N ILE A 169 -43.15 -70.43 4.72
CA ILE A 169 -42.78 -69.38 5.68
C ILE A 169 -41.36 -68.92 5.40
N ASP A 170 -40.41 -69.84 5.31
CA ASP A 170 -39.00 -69.51 5.05
C ASP A 170 -38.84 -68.80 3.69
N VAL A 171 -39.45 -69.29 2.60
CA VAL A 171 -39.42 -68.58 1.30
C VAL A 171 -40.01 -67.17 1.42
N THR A 172 -41.11 -66.99 2.15
CA THR A 172 -41.77 -65.67 2.29
C THR A 172 -40.93 -64.67 3.08
N VAL A 173 -40.20 -65.12 4.10
CA VAL A 173 -39.33 -64.24 4.91
C VAL A 173 -37.98 -64.03 4.22
N GLN A 174 -37.38 -65.07 3.64
CA GLN A 174 -36.16 -64.95 2.83
C GLN A 174 -36.33 -63.92 1.70
N THR A 175 -37.44 -63.98 0.96
CA THR A 175 -37.76 -63.00 -0.10
C THR A 175 -37.87 -61.54 0.40
N LYS A 176 -38.07 -61.32 1.72
CA LYS A 176 -37.97 -59.98 2.34
C LYS A 176 -36.54 -59.64 2.74
N VAL A 177 -35.79 -60.59 3.30
CA VAL A 177 -34.36 -60.45 3.63
C VAL A 177 -33.56 -60.11 2.37
N ASP A 178 -33.68 -60.89 1.29
CA ASP A 178 -32.97 -60.67 0.02
C ASP A 178 -33.19 -59.23 -0.54
N LYS A 179 -34.43 -58.73 -0.43
CA LYS A 179 -34.79 -57.36 -0.86
C LYS A 179 -34.17 -56.29 0.04
N MET A 180 -34.07 -56.54 1.34
CA MET A 180 -33.43 -55.65 2.31
C MET A 180 -31.90 -55.67 2.17
N GLU A 181 -31.30 -56.82 1.88
CA GLU A 181 -29.87 -56.94 1.56
C GLU A 181 -29.52 -56.20 0.26
N MET A 182 -30.32 -56.34 -0.80
CA MET A 182 -30.16 -55.53 -2.03
C MET A 182 -30.27 -54.03 -1.74
N ALA A 183 -31.21 -53.61 -0.88
CA ALA A 183 -31.33 -52.21 -0.47
C ALA A 183 -30.11 -51.74 0.36
N HIS A 184 -29.58 -52.58 1.25
CA HIS A 184 -28.35 -52.29 1.99
C HIS A 184 -27.15 -52.14 1.06
N GLN A 185 -27.00 -53.04 0.08
CA GLN A 185 -25.90 -53.01 -0.88
C GLN A 185 -25.97 -51.77 -1.80
N GLN A 186 -27.18 -51.35 -2.22
CA GLN A 186 -27.38 -50.08 -2.92
C GLN A 186 -27.03 -48.87 -2.04
N GLN A 187 -27.51 -48.84 -0.79
CA GLN A 187 -27.19 -47.77 0.16
C GLN A 187 -25.68 -47.65 0.44
N LYS A 188 -24.96 -48.79 0.48
CA LYS A 188 -23.51 -48.81 0.64
C LYS A 188 -22.78 -48.13 -0.52
N VAL A 189 -23.15 -48.43 -1.78
CA VAL A 189 -22.58 -47.77 -2.97
C VAL A 189 -22.87 -46.26 -2.98
N VAL A 190 -24.06 -45.84 -2.58
CA VAL A 190 -24.40 -44.40 -2.43
C VAL A 190 -23.55 -43.72 -1.36
N THR A 191 -23.27 -44.42 -0.26
CA THR A 191 -22.45 -43.91 0.86
C THR A 191 -20.97 -43.83 0.48
N GLU A 192 -20.43 -44.85 -0.21
CA GLU A 192 -19.05 -44.83 -0.74
C GLU A 192 -18.84 -43.69 -1.75
N LYS A 193 -19.84 -43.42 -2.61
CA LYS A 193 -19.81 -42.24 -3.50
C LYS A 193 -19.80 -40.92 -2.72
N ALA A 194 -20.60 -40.80 -1.66
CA ALA A 194 -20.63 -39.59 -0.83
C ALA A 194 -19.30 -39.34 -0.09
N ILE A 195 -18.59 -40.39 0.34
CA ILE A 195 -17.23 -40.28 0.90
C ILE A 195 -16.26 -39.69 -0.14
N PHE A 196 -16.30 -40.19 -1.38
CA PHE A 196 -15.43 -39.69 -2.45
C PHE A 196 -15.76 -38.23 -2.83
N GLU A 197 -17.05 -37.86 -2.87
CA GLU A 197 -17.50 -36.48 -3.06
C GLU A 197 -16.98 -35.55 -1.94
N ARG A 198 -16.95 -36.02 -0.67
CA ARG A 198 -16.45 -35.25 0.47
C ARG A 198 -14.93 -35.06 0.46
N ILE A 199 -14.17 -36.12 0.17
CA ILE A 199 -12.69 -36.04 0.05
C ILE A 199 -12.31 -35.05 -1.06
N ALA A 200 -12.94 -35.15 -2.24
CA ALA A 200 -12.67 -34.25 -3.36
C ALA A 200 -13.09 -32.79 -3.10
N ALA A 201 -14.02 -32.53 -2.17
CA ALA A 201 -14.34 -31.17 -1.72
C ALA A 201 -13.26 -30.62 -0.77
N GLU A 202 -12.79 -31.44 0.17
CA GLU A 202 -11.78 -31.06 1.16
C GLU A 202 -10.39 -30.82 0.53
N GLU A 203 -9.98 -31.63 -0.45
CA GLU A 203 -8.77 -31.41 -1.25
C GLU A 203 -8.81 -30.05 -1.99
N ARG A 204 -9.96 -29.71 -2.60
CA ARG A 204 -10.14 -28.42 -3.29
C ARG A 204 -10.10 -27.24 -2.31
N PHE A 205 -10.68 -27.40 -1.13
CA PHE A 205 -10.67 -26.36 -0.11
C PHE A 205 -9.24 -26.09 0.39
N LEU A 206 -8.47 -27.15 0.66
CA LEU A 206 -7.05 -27.05 1.01
C LEU A 206 -6.22 -26.41 -0.12
N GLN A 207 -6.54 -26.68 -1.39
CA GLN A 207 -5.92 -25.99 -2.53
C GLN A 207 -6.25 -24.48 -2.53
N LEU A 208 -7.49 -24.08 -2.29
CA LEU A 208 -7.87 -22.65 -2.20
C LEU A 208 -7.14 -21.94 -1.04
N GLN A 209 -7.00 -22.58 0.12
CA GLN A 209 -6.21 -22.03 1.25
C GLN A 209 -4.74 -21.83 0.87
N ASN A 210 -4.13 -22.81 0.19
CA ASN A 210 -2.75 -22.70 -0.29
C ASN A 210 -2.57 -21.57 -1.31
N ASP A 211 -3.54 -21.36 -2.21
CA ASP A 211 -3.49 -20.26 -3.18
C ASP A 211 -3.75 -18.90 -2.52
N GLN A 212 -4.60 -18.83 -1.49
CA GLN A 212 -4.78 -17.63 -0.68
C GLN A 212 -3.48 -17.20 0.00
N LYS A 213 -2.76 -18.16 0.60
CA LYS A 213 -1.46 -17.93 1.23
C LYS A 213 -0.44 -17.37 0.24
N LYS A 214 -0.32 -17.97 -0.96
CA LYS A 214 0.59 -17.50 -2.02
C LYS A 214 0.29 -16.07 -2.47
N ILE A 215 -0.98 -15.66 -2.52
CA ILE A 215 -1.36 -14.27 -2.88
C ILE A 215 -0.94 -13.31 -1.76
N LEU A 216 -1.19 -13.65 -0.49
CA LEU A 216 -0.80 -12.82 0.65
C LEU A 216 0.73 -12.65 0.76
N GLU A 217 1.49 -13.70 0.52
CA GLU A 217 2.97 -13.66 0.48
C GLU A 217 3.47 -12.73 -0.66
N LYS A 218 2.91 -12.84 -1.87
CA LYS A 218 3.23 -11.94 -3.00
C LYS A 218 2.91 -10.47 -2.71
N ILE A 219 1.78 -10.18 -2.06
CA ILE A 219 1.40 -8.81 -1.67
C ILE A 219 2.44 -8.26 -0.70
N SER A 220 2.73 -8.98 0.39
CA SER A 220 3.69 -8.55 1.42
C SER A 220 5.09 -8.33 0.85
N GLU A 221 5.57 -9.21 -0.03
CA GLU A 221 6.88 -9.05 -0.66
C GLU A 221 6.91 -7.89 -1.67
N THR A 222 5.81 -7.66 -2.41
CA THR A 222 5.67 -6.48 -3.30
C THR A 222 5.71 -5.17 -2.50
N GLU A 223 5.02 -5.09 -1.36
CA GLU A 223 5.07 -3.93 -0.47
C GLU A 223 6.47 -3.69 0.12
N LYS A 224 7.15 -4.76 0.55
CA LYS A 224 8.53 -4.71 1.04
C LYS A 224 9.50 -4.19 -0.03
N GLN A 225 9.35 -4.63 -1.28
CA GLN A 225 10.13 -4.13 -2.42
C GLN A 225 9.80 -2.66 -2.73
N ARG A 226 8.52 -2.26 -2.72
CA ARG A 226 8.05 -0.87 -2.90
C ARG A 226 8.66 0.05 -1.84
N LYS A 227 8.52 -0.27 -0.55
CA LYS A 227 9.11 0.51 0.55
C LYS A 227 10.63 0.61 0.42
N LYS A 228 11.34 -0.49 0.15
CA LYS A 228 12.81 -0.47 -0.05
C LYS A 228 13.24 0.44 -1.21
N LYS A 229 12.55 0.37 -2.37
CA LYS A 229 12.87 1.19 -3.54
C LYS A 229 12.63 2.68 -3.30
N VAL A 230 11.57 3.03 -2.57
CA VAL A 230 11.27 4.41 -2.20
C VAL A 230 12.30 4.95 -1.19
N PHE A 231 12.61 4.19 -0.14
CA PHE A 231 13.61 4.54 0.87
C PHE A 231 15.00 4.83 0.28
N LEU A 232 15.47 3.97 -0.64
CA LEU A 232 16.74 4.18 -1.36
C LEU A 232 16.75 5.50 -2.16
N LYS A 233 15.65 5.86 -2.82
CA LYS A 233 15.57 7.09 -3.63
C LYS A 233 15.73 8.38 -2.81
N PHE A 234 15.47 8.37 -1.50
CA PHE A 234 15.73 9.53 -0.64
C PHE A 234 17.18 9.63 -0.16
N GLN A 235 17.87 8.50 0.01
CA GLN A 235 19.30 8.44 0.37
C GLN A 235 20.23 8.86 -0.78
N GLU A 236 19.67 9.02 -1.98
CA GLU A 236 20.32 9.58 -3.17
C GLU A 236 20.02 11.07 -3.40
N ASN A 237 19.32 11.73 -2.47
CA ASN A 237 19.09 13.18 -2.56
C ASN A 237 20.37 13.97 -2.27
N CYS A 238 20.49 15.14 -2.88
CA CYS A 238 21.68 15.99 -2.87
C CYS A 238 21.33 17.43 -3.22
N TRP A 239 22.28 18.36 -3.06
CA TRP A 239 22.06 19.76 -3.43
C TRP A 239 22.02 19.96 -4.94
N ASP A 240 21.03 20.72 -5.40
CA ASP A 240 20.73 20.96 -6.81
C ASP A 240 21.52 22.16 -7.34
N SER A 241 22.53 21.89 -8.17
CA SER A 241 23.33 22.92 -8.84
C SER A 241 22.54 23.85 -9.77
N PHE A 242 21.30 23.50 -10.11
CA PHE A 242 20.40 24.35 -10.90
C PHE A 242 19.41 25.17 -10.04
N ALA A 243 19.32 24.87 -8.74
CA ALA A 243 18.52 25.61 -7.76
C ALA A 243 19.38 26.08 -6.58
N CYS A 244 20.51 26.66 -6.96
CA CYS A 244 21.59 27.14 -6.12
C CYS A 244 21.90 28.58 -6.53
N ASP A 245 22.04 29.49 -5.56
CA ASP A 245 22.56 30.84 -5.86
C ASP A 245 24.00 30.73 -6.42
N ASN A 246 24.39 31.63 -7.33
CA ASN A 246 25.71 31.62 -7.96
C ASN A 246 26.87 31.97 -7.00
N LEU A 247 26.55 32.45 -5.79
CA LEU A 247 27.49 32.72 -4.71
C LEU A 247 27.57 31.60 -3.65
N ILE A 248 26.88 30.48 -3.89
CA ILE A 248 27.07 29.21 -3.18
C ILE A 248 27.93 28.26 -4.03
N GLU A 249 28.92 27.64 -3.40
CA GLU A 249 29.58 26.44 -3.89
C GLU A 249 28.91 25.19 -3.32
N ILE A 250 28.56 24.26 -4.21
CA ILE A 250 28.24 22.87 -3.86
C ILE A 250 29.49 22.02 -4.09
N SER A 251 29.83 21.14 -3.14
CA SER A 251 31.04 20.31 -3.20
C SER A 251 30.88 19.01 -2.39
N GLY A 252 31.97 18.25 -2.25
CA GLY A 252 32.00 16.97 -1.55
C GLY A 252 31.36 15.82 -2.34
N ASP A 253 31.52 14.61 -1.82
CA ASP A 253 30.90 13.43 -2.42
C ASP A 253 29.39 13.58 -2.51
N LYS A 254 28.81 13.17 -3.63
CA LYS A 254 27.38 13.29 -3.95
C LYS A 254 26.78 14.71 -3.79
N ASN A 255 27.55 15.80 -3.92
CA ASN A 255 27.03 17.18 -3.81
C ASN A 255 26.33 17.47 -2.47
N LEU A 256 26.97 17.10 -1.34
CA LEU A 256 26.40 17.24 0.01
C LEU A 256 26.91 18.46 0.80
N ILE A 257 28.05 19.03 0.43
CA ILE A 257 28.65 20.18 1.12
C ILE A 257 28.20 21.48 0.46
N VAL A 258 27.83 22.47 1.28
CA VAL A 258 27.42 23.82 0.86
C VAL A 258 28.34 24.85 1.50
N HIS A 259 28.88 25.76 0.69
CA HIS A 259 29.87 26.75 1.11
C HIS A 259 29.55 28.13 0.52
N HIS A 260 29.41 29.15 1.36
CA HIS A 260 29.09 30.50 0.93
C HIS A 260 30.36 31.26 0.47
N LYS A 261 30.42 31.70 -0.79
CA LYS A 261 31.57 32.43 -1.36
C LYS A 261 31.35 33.92 -1.59
N GLY A 262 30.10 34.39 -1.61
CA GLY A 262 29.77 35.80 -1.84
C GLY A 262 30.00 36.73 -0.64
N PRO A 263 29.70 38.04 -0.79
CA PRO A 263 29.64 38.99 0.32
C PRO A 263 28.51 38.65 1.31
N SER A 264 28.47 39.31 2.47
CA SER A 264 27.47 39.04 3.53
C SER A 264 26.04 39.36 3.06
N ALA A 265 25.33 38.34 2.57
CA ALA A 265 23.98 38.41 2.03
C ALA A 265 23.34 37.01 2.10
N TRP A 266 22.02 36.91 2.17
CA TRP A 266 21.37 35.60 2.26
C TRP A 266 21.49 34.82 0.96
N ARG A 267 21.98 33.59 1.02
CA ARG A 267 22.27 32.75 -0.15
C ARG A 267 21.83 31.32 0.10
N SER A 268 21.04 30.78 -0.82
CA SER A 268 20.29 29.54 -0.61
C SER A 268 20.49 28.50 -1.70
N VAL A 269 20.28 27.23 -1.34
CA VAL A 269 20.25 26.09 -2.26
C VAL A 269 19.17 25.09 -1.85
N PHE A 270 18.48 24.52 -2.84
CA PHE A 270 17.50 23.45 -2.67
C PHE A 270 18.09 22.07 -2.95
N ALA A 271 17.53 21.03 -2.35
CA ALA A 271 17.82 19.65 -2.73
C ALA A 271 17.08 19.26 -4.01
N LYS A 272 17.72 18.37 -4.77
CA LYS A 272 17.32 17.93 -6.12
C LYS A 272 15.93 17.32 -6.17
N TYR A 273 15.58 16.49 -5.18
CA TYR A 273 14.27 15.86 -5.08
C TYR A 273 13.44 16.46 -3.92
N PRO A 274 12.13 16.65 -4.12
CA PRO A 274 11.23 17.08 -3.05
C PRO A 274 11.00 15.96 -2.04
N ILE A 275 10.46 16.32 -0.86
CA ILE A 275 10.03 15.36 0.14
C ILE A 275 8.72 14.68 -0.30
N VAL A 276 8.58 13.40 0.05
CA VAL A 276 7.32 12.65 -0.10
C VAL A 276 6.63 12.55 1.25
N LEU A 277 5.37 12.94 1.27
CA LEU A 277 4.46 12.96 2.41
C LEU A 277 3.31 11.95 2.24
N ASN A 278 3.40 11.08 1.22
CA ASN A 278 2.50 9.96 1.03
C ASN A 278 2.91 8.77 1.91
N LYS A 279 2.13 8.50 2.95
CA LYS A 279 2.33 7.38 3.90
C LYS A 279 2.37 5.98 3.25
N HIS A 280 1.83 5.82 2.03
CA HIS A 280 1.89 4.56 1.29
C HIS A 280 3.19 4.40 0.47
N LEU A 281 4.07 5.40 0.49
CA LEU A 281 5.38 5.39 -0.17
C LEU A 281 6.52 5.42 0.87
N SER A 282 6.48 6.32 1.85
CA SER A 282 7.42 6.38 2.97
C SER A 282 6.70 6.75 4.26
N ASP A 283 7.04 6.10 5.38
CA ASP A 283 6.41 6.37 6.68
C ASP A 283 6.86 7.73 7.28
N PHE A 284 8.07 8.19 6.93
CA PHE A 284 8.63 9.50 7.27
C PHE A 284 9.58 10.03 6.18
N PHE A 285 9.93 11.31 6.28
CA PHE A 285 11.12 11.91 5.65
C PHE A 285 11.95 12.63 6.73
N TYR A 286 13.27 12.54 6.69
CA TYR A 286 14.19 13.19 7.63
C TYR A 286 15.54 13.47 6.97
N TYR A 287 16.19 14.58 7.34
CA TYR A 287 17.58 14.85 6.99
C TYR A 287 18.29 15.68 8.07
N GLU A 288 19.62 15.57 8.11
CA GLU A 288 20.49 16.35 9.00
C GLU A 288 21.39 17.31 8.20
N ILE A 289 21.83 18.38 8.86
CA ILE A 289 23.02 19.13 8.49
C ILE A 289 24.02 19.13 9.65
N SER A 290 25.31 19.06 9.34
CA SER A 290 26.41 19.31 10.27
C SER A 290 27.08 20.64 9.92
N VAL A 291 27.25 21.51 10.91
CA VAL A 291 27.84 22.85 10.70
C VAL A 291 29.36 22.76 10.78
N GLN A 292 30.01 22.73 9.61
CA GLN A 292 31.46 22.60 9.50
C GLN A 292 32.21 23.91 9.79
N LYS A 293 31.67 25.06 9.37
CA LYS A 293 32.27 26.38 9.59
C LYS A 293 31.22 27.48 9.67
N LYS A 294 31.48 28.51 10.48
CA LYS A 294 30.60 29.67 10.70
C LYS A 294 31.46 30.90 11.03
N GLU A 295 31.45 31.95 10.22
CA GLU A 295 32.31 33.13 10.46
C GLU A 295 31.76 34.04 11.58
N LYS A 296 30.43 34.12 11.72
CA LYS A 296 29.78 34.95 12.74
C LYS A 296 28.57 34.25 13.34
N SER A 297 28.34 34.47 14.63
CA SER A 297 27.27 33.79 15.38
C SER A 297 25.88 34.04 14.79
N ASN A 298 25.12 32.95 14.60
CA ASN A 298 23.65 32.88 14.51
C ASN A 298 22.92 32.95 13.14
N TRP A 299 23.57 32.79 11.98
CA TRP A 299 22.93 33.04 10.67
C TRP A 299 22.97 31.88 9.63
N VAL A 300 22.86 30.63 10.09
CA VAL A 300 22.56 29.44 9.26
C VAL A 300 21.10 29.04 9.45
N MET A 301 20.38 28.66 8.39
CA MET A 301 18.97 28.24 8.41
C MET A 301 18.73 27.08 7.44
N PHE A 302 17.94 26.08 7.81
CA PHE A 302 17.57 24.95 6.92
C PHE A 302 16.15 24.48 7.17
N GLY A 303 15.57 23.73 6.23
CA GLY A 303 14.20 23.24 6.38
C GLY A 303 13.55 22.71 5.11
N PHE A 304 12.24 22.91 5.01
CA PHE A 304 11.40 22.60 3.84
C PHE A 304 10.75 23.89 3.31
N ALA A 305 10.69 24.08 1.99
CA ALA A 305 9.95 25.19 1.38
C ALA A 305 9.44 24.85 -0.03
N VAL A 306 8.48 25.63 -0.53
CA VAL A 306 7.95 25.51 -1.90
C VAL A 306 8.91 26.22 -2.86
N LYS A 307 9.75 25.46 -3.57
CA LYS A 307 10.84 25.94 -4.45
C LYS A 307 10.43 27.04 -5.44
N GLN A 308 9.19 27.03 -5.92
CA GLN A 308 8.65 28.02 -6.87
C GLN A 308 8.18 29.34 -6.22
N GLN A 309 8.03 29.39 -4.89
CA GLN A 309 7.55 30.57 -4.15
C GLN A 309 8.68 31.33 -3.43
N THR A 310 9.91 30.85 -3.58
CA THR A 310 11.10 31.29 -2.83
C THR A 310 12.18 31.83 -3.75
N LYS A 311 12.93 32.84 -3.29
CA LYS A 311 14.13 33.31 -4.00
C LYS A 311 15.40 32.70 -3.39
N LEU A 312 16.44 32.55 -4.20
CA LEU A 312 17.75 32.00 -3.79
C LEU A 312 18.66 33.06 -3.15
N ASP A 313 18.47 34.34 -3.51
CA ASP A 313 19.26 35.50 -3.09
C ASP A 313 18.76 36.16 -1.78
N GLY A 314 17.84 35.49 -1.07
CA GLY A 314 17.18 35.98 0.13
C GLY A 314 16.91 34.90 1.20
N PRO A 315 16.46 35.30 2.40
CA PRO A 315 16.14 34.38 3.49
C PRO A 315 14.80 33.67 3.26
N ILE A 316 14.83 32.34 3.12
CA ILE A 316 13.65 31.50 2.94
C ILE A 316 13.02 31.25 4.33
N HIS A 317 11.97 31.99 4.70
CA HIS A 317 11.42 31.96 6.07
C HIS A 317 9.96 32.42 6.24
N ARG A 318 9.44 33.32 5.39
CA ARG A 318 8.13 33.97 5.54
C ARG A 318 7.09 33.52 4.52
N GLU A 319 7.56 32.84 3.48
CA GLU A 319 6.81 32.34 2.35
C GLU A 319 5.89 31.19 2.81
N LYS A 320 4.64 31.12 2.32
CA LYS A 320 3.71 30.04 2.70
C LYS A 320 4.34 28.69 2.35
N GLY A 321 4.20 27.71 3.24
CA GLY A 321 4.83 26.40 3.06
C GLY A 321 6.31 26.35 3.45
N THR A 322 6.88 27.43 3.99
CA THR A 322 8.22 27.36 4.61
C THR A 322 8.14 26.83 6.04
N TYR A 323 8.92 25.80 6.34
CA TYR A 323 9.12 25.23 7.67
C TYR A 323 10.62 25.15 7.91
N ALA A 324 11.17 25.94 8.83
CA ALA A 324 12.61 26.17 8.92
C ALA A 324 13.12 26.22 10.37
N PHE A 325 14.29 25.63 10.59
CA PHE A 325 15.02 25.65 11.85
C PHE A 325 16.22 26.59 11.74
N TYR A 326 16.22 27.65 12.55
CA TYR A 326 17.20 28.72 12.46
C TYR A 326 18.26 28.65 13.57
N SER A 327 19.54 28.84 13.24
CA SER A 327 20.67 28.58 14.15
C SER A 327 20.75 29.43 15.41
N ASN A 328 19.96 30.49 15.50
CA ASN A 328 19.77 31.25 16.74
C ASN A 328 18.80 30.57 17.73
N GLY A 329 18.12 29.48 17.34
CA GLY A 329 17.08 28.79 18.10
C GLY A 329 15.64 29.18 17.75
N TYR A 330 15.43 29.85 16.61
CA TYR A 330 14.10 30.23 16.11
C TYR A 330 13.51 29.14 15.20
N ILE A 331 12.21 28.88 15.30
CA ILE A 331 11.51 27.95 14.40
C ILE A 331 10.43 28.69 13.61
N TRP A 332 10.33 28.38 12.32
CA TRP A 332 9.30 28.86 11.40
C TRP A 332 8.42 27.69 10.97
N ILE A 333 7.10 27.87 11.01
CA ILE A 333 6.10 26.88 10.62
C ILE A 333 5.11 27.55 9.67
N ASN A 334 5.01 27.06 8.43
CA ASN A 334 4.15 27.60 7.37
C ASN A 334 4.31 29.13 7.17
N GLY A 335 5.56 29.59 7.10
CA GLY A 335 5.94 31.01 6.98
C GLY A 335 5.80 31.85 8.26
N LYS A 336 5.37 31.26 9.39
CA LYS A 336 5.10 31.96 10.65
C LYS A 336 6.10 31.58 11.73
N GLY A 337 6.71 32.59 12.34
CA GLY A 337 7.61 32.41 13.48
C GLY A 337 6.91 31.84 14.72
N LYS A 338 7.55 30.88 15.39
CA LYS A 338 7.08 30.24 16.63
C LYS A 338 7.82 30.70 17.89
N GLY A 339 8.65 31.73 17.78
CA GLY A 339 9.49 32.23 18.87
C GLY A 339 10.89 31.60 18.85
N ARG A 340 11.67 31.88 19.90
CA ARG A 340 13.07 31.49 20.07
C ARG A 340 13.24 30.68 21.35
N ASN A 341 13.76 29.46 21.29
CA ASN A 341 14.32 28.77 22.46
C ASN A 341 15.86 28.84 22.37
N ALA A 342 16.53 29.25 23.45
CA ALA A 342 17.99 29.29 23.51
C ALA A 342 18.63 27.90 23.40
N GLU A 343 18.00 26.86 23.96
CA GLU A 343 18.46 25.46 23.92
C GLU A 343 18.51 24.93 22.48
N TYR A 344 17.60 25.42 21.63
CA TYR A 344 17.49 25.04 20.23
C TYR A 344 18.50 25.77 19.34
N SER A 345 19.31 26.70 19.87
CA SER A 345 20.37 27.36 19.10
C SER A 345 21.50 26.39 18.75
N TYR A 346 22.18 26.60 17.61
CA TYR A 346 23.22 25.68 17.12
C TYR A 346 24.40 26.38 16.42
N GLY A 347 25.59 25.81 16.58
CA GLY A 347 26.89 26.36 16.19
C GLY A 347 27.77 25.36 15.43
N VAL A 348 29.05 25.70 15.27
CA VAL A 348 30.04 24.81 14.63
C VAL A 348 30.21 23.53 15.45
N GLY A 349 30.22 22.37 14.78
CA GLY A 349 30.29 21.06 15.43
C GLY A 349 28.95 20.49 15.88
N ASP A 350 27.88 21.28 15.88
CA ASP A 350 26.52 20.73 16.03
C ASP A 350 26.07 20.02 14.75
N THR A 351 25.41 18.88 14.93
CA THR A 351 24.55 18.26 13.92
C THR A 351 23.10 18.54 14.30
N VAL A 352 22.29 19.05 13.38
CA VAL A 352 20.88 19.33 13.59
C VAL A 352 20.06 18.76 12.43
N GLY A 353 18.89 18.22 12.74
CA GLY A 353 18.04 17.58 11.73
C GLY A 353 16.59 18.02 11.80
N ILE A 354 15.91 17.85 10.67
CA ILE A 354 14.50 18.17 10.47
C ILE A 354 13.82 17.05 9.68
N GLY A 355 12.62 16.68 10.11
CA GLY A 355 11.82 15.64 9.48
C GLY A 355 10.33 15.85 9.66
N VAL A 356 9.58 14.94 9.06
CA VAL A 356 8.12 14.91 9.06
C VAL A 356 7.64 13.46 8.96
N ASN A 357 6.71 13.09 9.83
CA ASN A 357 5.97 11.84 9.73
C ASN A 357 4.92 11.99 8.61
N SER A 358 4.93 11.09 7.62
CA SER A 358 4.08 11.23 6.42
C SER A 358 2.58 11.09 6.73
N ALA A 359 2.24 10.31 7.77
CA ALA A 359 0.86 9.99 8.13
C ALA A 359 0.24 11.04 9.07
N SER A 360 0.94 11.47 10.12
CA SER A 360 0.44 12.48 11.06
C SER A 360 0.77 13.92 10.66
N ARG A 361 1.68 14.11 9.70
CA ARG A 361 2.29 15.40 9.32
C ARG A 361 3.00 16.12 10.46
N GLN A 362 3.25 15.44 11.59
CA GLN A 362 4.03 15.97 12.70
C GLN A 362 5.48 16.19 12.28
N MET A 363 6.01 17.35 12.63
CA MET A 363 7.41 17.73 12.43
C MET A 363 8.29 17.26 13.57
N ILE A 364 9.48 16.81 13.21
CA ILE A 364 10.52 16.38 14.14
C ILE A 364 11.71 17.31 13.93
N PHE A 365 12.19 17.94 14.99
CA PHE A 365 13.43 18.71 14.99
C PHE A 365 14.39 18.07 15.98
N THR A 366 15.69 18.10 15.68
CA THR A 366 16.71 17.38 16.46
C THR A 366 17.99 18.19 16.59
N LYS A 367 18.74 17.96 17.67
CA LYS A 367 20.11 18.47 17.87
C LYS A 367 20.97 17.38 18.49
N ASN A 368 22.12 17.09 17.89
CA ASN A 368 23.14 16.15 18.34
C ASN A 368 22.63 14.73 18.69
N GLY A 369 21.60 14.26 18.00
CA GLY A 369 21.00 12.94 18.26
C GLY A 369 19.87 12.94 19.30
N LEU A 370 19.45 14.12 19.79
CA LEU A 370 18.31 14.28 20.68
C LEU A 370 17.14 14.97 19.94
N ARG A 371 15.91 14.50 20.16
CA ARG A 371 14.67 15.14 19.69
C ARG A 371 14.35 16.37 20.54
N LEU A 372 13.99 17.47 19.89
CA LEU A 372 13.51 18.70 20.53
C LEU A 372 12.00 18.60 20.78
N ASP A 373 11.46 19.31 21.78
CA ASP A 373 10.01 19.38 21.93
C ASP A 373 9.42 20.33 20.88
N THR A 374 8.80 19.71 19.88
CA THR A 374 8.12 20.35 18.77
C THR A 374 6.78 19.67 18.50
N SER A 375 6.17 19.12 19.55
CA SER A 375 5.03 18.19 19.46
C SER A 375 3.81 18.77 18.71
N ASP A 376 3.57 20.07 18.86
CA ASP A 376 2.48 20.83 18.24
C ASP A 376 2.74 21.26 16.78
N PHE A 377 3.93 20.98 16.23
CA PHE A 377 4.32 21.51 14.92
C PHE A 377 3.95 20.52 13.82
N LEU A 378 3.00 20.91 12.97
CA LEU A 378 2.49 20.12 11.84
C LEU A 378 2.78 20.80 10.49
N VAL A 379 3.00 20.00 9.45
CA VAL A 379 2.93 20.45 8.05
C VAL A 379 1.46 20.60 7.65
N ASP A 380 1.10 21.77 7.13
CA ASP A 380 -0.25 22.12 6.64
C ASP A 380 -0.74 21.07 5.60
N PRO A 381 -1.86 20.36 5.86
CA PRO A 381 -2.37 19.32 4.97
C PRO A 381 -2.71 19.77 3.54
N SER A 382 -2.82 21.08 3.28
CA SER A 382 -3.02 21.60 1.92
C SER A 382 -1.79 21.46 1.01
N PHE A 383 -0.61 21.09 1.55
CA PHE A 383 0.55 20.74 0.74
C PHE A 383 0.49 19.27 0.27
N ALA A 384 0.33 19.12 -1.05
CA ALA A 384 0.31 17.85 -1.76
C ALA A 384 1.70 17.19 -1.79
N ASP A 385 1.73 15.90 -2.17
CA ASP A 385 2.97 15.14 -2.30
C ASP A 385 3.95 15.81 -3.28
N GLY A 386 5.25 15.80 -2.97
CA GLY A 386 6.27 16.43 -3.81
C GLY A 386 6.21 17.98 -3.93
N SER A 387 5.41 18.67 -3.10
CA SER A 387 5.27 20.15 -3.13
C SER A 387 6.34 20.92 -2.34
N LEU A 388 7.14 20.24 -1.51
CA LEU A 388 8.12 20.85 -0.62
C LEU A 388 9.52 20.26 -0.89
N ASN A 389 10.53 21.11 -1.03
CA ASN A 389 11.93 20.70 -1.18
C ASN A 389 12.71 20.98 0.10
N PRO A 390 13.65 20.11 0.51
CA PRO A 390 14.69 20.45 1.48
C PRO A 390 15.52 21.65 0.98
N PHE A 391 15.91 22.55 1.88
CA PHE A 391 16.72 23.72 1.56
C PHE A 391 17.69 24.09 2.68
N VAL A 392 18.74 24.84 2.33
CA VAL A 392 19.56 25.59 3.29
C VAL A 392 19.78 27.02 2.80
N SER A 393 19.85 27.96 3.74
CA SER A 393 20.21 29.36 3.56
C SER A 393 21.38 29.72 4.50
N LEU A 394 22.42 30.35 3.96
CA LEU A 394 23.59 30.86 4.68
C LEU A 394 23.66 32.38 4.50
N LEU A 395 24.22 33.12 5.47
CA LEU A 395 24.34 34.60 5.38
C LEU A 395 25.77 35.08 5.17
N PHE A 396 26.77 34.45 5.80
CA PHE A 396 28.12 34.99 5.82
C PHE A 396 29.05 34.28 4.84
N PRO A 397 30.01 35.01 4.23
CA PRO A 397 31.10 34.40 3.48
C PRO A 397 31.80 33.36 4.37
N GLY A 398 32.21 32.22 3.83
CA GLY A 398 32.91 31.18 4.58
C GLY A 398 32.05 30.37 5.54
N ASP A 399 30.74 30.66 5.70
CA ASP A 399 29.81 29.71 6.32
C ASP A 399 29.77 28.42 5.48
N LYS A 400 29.88 27.26 6.15
CA LYS A 400 29.98 25.94 5.49
C LYS A 400 29.21 24.89 6.27
N ILE A 401 28.36 24.13 5.58
CA ILE A 401 27.64 22.99 6.13
C ILE A 401 27.81 21.76 5.25
N GLU A 402 27.46 20.61 5.80
CA GLU A 402 27.38 19.33 5.10
C GLU A 402 26.04 18.67 5.40
N ALA A 403 25.36 18.17 4.38
CA ALA A 403 24.05 17.54 4.50
C ALA A 403 24.16 16.02 4.55
N ASN A 404 23.24 15.41 5.30
CA ASN A 404 23.07 13.98 5.41
C ASN A 404 21.60 13.65 5.11
N PHE A 405 21.34 13.07 3.94
CA PHE A 405 20.02 12.57 3.53
C PHE A 405 19.83 11.07 3.85
N GLY A 406 20.73 10.49 4.66
CA GLY A 406 20.66 9.11 5.14
C GLY A 406 21.55 8.12 4.37
N PRO A 407 21.61 6.84 4.80
CA PRO A 407 20.88 6.26 5.94
C PRO A 407 21.41 6.68 7.33
N ASN A 408 22.66 7.10 7.40
CA ASN A 408 23.44 7.04 8.65
C ASN A 408 23.33 8.37 9.42
N PHE A 409 22.21 8.57 10.11
CA PHE A 409 21.94 9.76 10.92
C PHE A 409 22.59 9.69 12.31
N LYS A 410 22.79 10.85 12.94
CA LYS A 410 23.22 10.97 14.35
C LYS A 410 22.03 10.79 15.30
N PHE A 411 20.82 11.15 14.87
CA PHE A 411 19.57 10.80 15.53
C PHE A 411 19.10 9.39 15.15
N ASP A 412 18.77 8.57 16.15
CA ASP A 412 18.21 7.25 15.91
C ASP A 412 16.72 7.33 15.57
N LEU A 413 16.40 7.09 14.29
CA LEU A 413 15.03 7.08 13.77
C LEU A 413 14.19 5.92 14.32
N ALA A 414 14.78 4.92 14.99
CA ALA A 414 14.03 3.86 15.67
C ALA A 414 13.34 4.34 16.97
N THR A 415 13.61 5.57 17.44
CA THR A 415 12.98 6.15 18.65
C THR A 415 11.80 7.10 18.33
N LEU A 416 11.11 6.92 17.19
CA LEU A 416 10.06 7.82 16.68
C LEU A 416 8.63 7.28 16.82
#